data_AF-Q71IP9-F1
#
_entry.id   AF-Q71IP9-F1
#
_cell.length_a   1.000
_cell.length_b   1.000
_cell.length_c   1.000
_cell.angle_alpha   90.00
_cell.angle_beta   90.00
_cell.angle_gamma   90.00
#
_symmetry.space_group_name_H-M   'P 1'
#
loop_
_entity.id
_entity.type
_entity.pdbx_description
1 polymer ?
#
loop_
_entity_poly.entity_id
_entity_poly.type
_entity_poly.pdbx_seq_one_letter_code
_entity_poly.pdbx_strand_id
1 'polypeptide(L)'
;GETEFWFAMIKIIAIISLVVTGIIMVAANAKTPVGHASLSNFTGSFSLLPKGKYAFFTAFPMVFFSFAGIEFVTITIGEAKNPKKVIKKAVNETLLRILLFHIATLAVIMCVIPWGKITSGTSPFVQVFKIAGFNAVASVFNFVVLTAAASSLNSGIFSAGRHFFQLAEEAPKDSFLKKHFAKISANGVPAAGIVISVALMLIAPIMSFSSTAIEVFGT
;
A
#
# COMPACT_ATOMS: atom_id res chain seq x y z
N GLY A 1 18.42 4.43 -5.59
CA GLY A 1 18.49 4.64 -7.05
C GLY A 1 18.11 3.39 -7.80
N GLU A 2 19.08 2.52 -8.14
CA GLU A 2 18.81 1.33 -8.98
C GLU A 2 17.87 0.33 -8.29
N THR A 3 18.11 -0.03 -7.03
CA THR A 3 17.26 -1.00 -6.30
C THR A 3 15.80 -0.54 -6.18
N GLU A 4 15.57 0.76 -5.97
CA GLU A 4 14.22 1.34 -5.90
C GLU A 4 13.51 1.28 -7.26
N PHE A 5 14.25 1.50 -8.35
CA PHE A 5 13.72 1.34 -9.70
C PHE A 5 13.30 -0.12 -9.96
N TRP A 6 14.15 -1.08 -9.61
CA TRP A 6 13.83 -2.51 -9.75
C TRP A 6 12.62 -2.90 -8.90
N PHE A 7 12.54 -2.46 -7.64
CA PHE A 7 11.38 -2.72 -6.78
C PHE A 7 10.10 -2.08 -7.32
N ALA A 8 10.16 -0.87 -7.87
CA ALA A 8 9.00 -0.24 -8.50
C ALA A 8 8.54 -1.00 -9.75
N MET A 9 9.47 -1.49 -10.58
CA MET A 9 9.16 -2.23 -11.79
C MET A 9 8.44 -3.54 -11.50
N ILE A 10 8.91 -4.30 -10.50
CA ILE A 10 8.26 -5.56 -10.09
C ILE A 10 6.81 -5.33 -9.65
N LYS A 11 6.55 -4.26 -8.87
CA LYS A 11 5.19 -3.88 -8.42
C LYS A 11 4.27 -3.59 -9.60
N ILE A 12 4.74 -2.81 -10.58
CA ILE A 12 3.95 -2.43 -11.76
C ILE A 12 3.61 -3.66 -12.61
N ILE A 13 4.58 -4.54 -12.86
CA ILE A 13 4.37 -5.77 -13.63
C ILE A 13 3.31 -6.65 -12.96
N ALA A 14 3.35 -6.78 -11.63
CA ALA A 14 2.35 -7.55 -10.89
C ALA A 14 0.94 -6.97 -11.02
N ILE A 15 0.78 -5.65 -10.87
CA ILE A 15 -0.53 -5.00 -11.05
C ILE A 15 -1.06 -5.22 -12.47
N ILE A 16 -0.22 -5.02 -13.48
CA ILE A 16 -0.61 -5.21 -14.88
C ILE A 16 -1.00 -6.66 -15.16
N SER A 17 -0.22 -7.63 -14.67
CA SER A 17 -0.52 -9.06 -14.90
C SER A 17 -1.86 -9.47 -14.29
N LEU A 18 -2.20 -8.93 -13.12
CA LEU A 18 -3.50 -9.15 -12.49
C LEU A 18 -4.64 -8.55 -13.31
N VAL A 19 -4.51 -7.28 -13.70
CA VAL A 19 -5.52 -6.57 -14.51
C VAL A 19 -5.78 -7.32 -15.81
N VAL A 20 -4.71 -7.69 -16.53
CA VAL A 20 -4.80 -8.47 -17.77
C VAL A 20 -5.45 -9.82 -17.54
N THR A 21 -5.05 -10.55 -16.49
CA THR A 21 -5.61 -11.87 -16.16
C THR A 21 -7.12 -11.78 -15.93
N GLY A 22 -7.58 -10.83 -15.12
CA GLY A 22 -9.01 -10.73 -14.86
C GLY A 22 -9.81 -10.20 -16.06
N ILE A 23 -9.23 -9.34 -16.92
CA ILE A 23 -9.85 -8.99 -18.21
C ILE A 23 -10.03 -10.23 -19.08
N ILE A 24 -9.00 -11.08 -19.20
CA ILE A 24 -9.08 -12.34 -19.97
C ILE A 24 -10.16 -13.25 -19.37
N MET A 25 -10.22 -13.39 -18.04
CA MET A 25 -11.24 -14.21 -17.38
C MET A 25 -12.66 -13.71 -17.66
N VAL A 26 -12.88 -12.40 -17.62
CA VAL A 26 -14.18 -11.80 -17.94
C VAL A 26 -14.53 -11.99 -19.41
N ALA A 27 -13.58 -11.77 -20.33
CA ALA A 27 -13.79 -11.98 -21.76
C ALA A 27 -14.08 -13.44 -22.12
N ALA A 28 -13.47 -14.38 -21.39
CA ALA A 28 -13.70 -15.82 -21.56
C ALA A 28 -14.92 -16.35 -20.78
N ASN A 29 -15.63 -15.49 -20.05
CA ASN A 29 -16.73 -15.87 -19.14
C ASN A 29 -16.31 -17.04 -18.20
N ALA A 30 -15.09 -16.97 -17.68
CA ALA A 30 -14.44 -18.05 -16.97
C ALA A 30 -15.24 -18.50 -15.75
N LYS A 31 -15.39 -19.81 -15.56
CA LYS A 31 -16.09 -20.38 -14.40
C LYS A 31 -15.27 -20.14 -13.13
N THR A 32 -15.91 -19.60 -12.10
CA THR A 32 -15.31 -19.37 -10.78
C THR A 32 -16.08 -20.17 -9.72
N PRO A 33 -15.52 -20.38 -8.51
CA PRO A 33 -16.22 -21.09 -7.43
C PRO A 33 -17.55 -20.44 -7.00
N VAL A 34 -17.77 -19.19 -7.37
CA VAL A 34 -18.92 -18.36 -6.97
C VAL A 34 -19.80 -17.96 -8.17
N GLY A 35 -19.58 -18.55 -9.34
CA GLY A 35 -20.33 -18.26 -10.56
C GLY A 35 -19.43 -18.18 -11.78
N HIS A 36 -19.51 -17.06 -12.51
CA HIS A 36 -18.68 -16.78 -13.67
C HIS A 36 -18.07 -15.38 -13.55
N ALA A 37 -16.86 -15.19 -14.07
CA ALA A 37 -16.25 -13.88 -14.19
C ALA A 37 -17.01 -13.05 -15.24
N SER A 38 -17.59 -11.93 -14.82
CA SER A 38 -18.45 -11.10 -15.65
C SER A 38 -18.48 -9.66 -15.15
N LEU A 39 -18.68 -8.71 -16.07
CA LEU A 39 -18.97 -7.31 -15.73
C LEU A 39 -20.23 -7.18 -14.85
N SER A 40 -21.17 -8.11 -14.95
CA SER A 40 -22.38 -8.12 -14.11
C SER A 40 -22.07 -8.34 -12.62
N ASN A 41 -20.93 -8.91 -12.26
CA ASN A 41 -20.55 -9.06 -10.85
C ASN A 41 -20.20 -7.71 -10.20
N PHE A 42 -19.83 -6.71 -11.00
CA PHE A 42 -19.53 -5.36 -10.53
C PHE A 42 -20.79 -4.60 -10.13
N THR A 43 -21.86 -4.71 -10.92
CA THR A 43 -23.11 -3.91 -10.74
C THR A 43 -24.28 -4.70 -10.16
N GLY A 44 -24.34 -6.01 -10.39
CA GLY A 44 -25.52 -6.85 -10.13
C GLY A 44 -25.89 -7.04 -8.65
N SER A 45 -25.05 -6.60 -7.73
CA SER A 45 -25.34 -6.60 -6.27
C SER A 45 -24.96 -5.28 -5.61
N PHE A 46 -24.95 -4.19 -6.37
CA PHE A 46 -24.58 -2.89 -5.82
C PHE A 46 -25.68 -2.36 -4.88
N SER A 47 -25.33 -2.22 -3.61
CA SER A 47 -26.06 -1.42 -2.64
C SER A 47 -25.08 -0.42 -2.06
N LEU A 48 -25.47 0.84 -1.90
CA LEU A 48 -24.60 1.91 -1.40
C LEU A 48 -24.20 1.68 0.07
N LEU A 49 -25.06 1.04 0.86
CA LEU A 49 -24.89 0.83 2.30
C LEU A 49 -25.30 -0.59 2.71
N PRO A 50 -24.67 -1.64 2.17
CA PRO A 50 -25.11 -3.02 2.38
C PRO A 50 -24.90 -3.49 3.82
N LYS A 51 -23.91 -2.91 4.51
CA LYS A 51 -23.62 -3.15 5.93
C LYS A 51 -24.09 -1.99 6.84
N GLY A 52 -24.92 -1.08 6.32
CA GLY A 52 -25.45 0.09 7.03
C GLY A 52 -24.50 1.30 7.07
N LYS A 53 -25.01 2.43 7.60
CA LYS A 53 -24.29 3.71 7.67
C LYS A 53 -23.04 3.64 8.53
N TYR A 54 -23.09 2.90 9.65
CA TYR A 54 -21.96 2.77 10.56
C TYR A 54 -20.75 2.11 9.87
N ALA A 55 -20.96 0.99 9.17
CA ALA A 55 -19.91 0.30 8.43
C ALA A 55 -19.32 1.14 7.28
N PHE A 56 -20.11 2.02 6.68
CA PHE A 56 -19.63 2.98 5.70
C PHE A 56 -18.67 3.99 6.33
N PHE A 57 -19.00 4.51 7.53
CA PHE A 57 -18.12 5.44 8.22
C PHE A 57 -16.83 4.80 8.74
N THR A 58 -16.88 3.55 9.22
CA THR A 58 -15.68 2.82 9.67
C THR A 58 -14.77 2.38 8.53
N ALA A 59 -15.23 2.40 7.28
CA ALA A 59 -14.39 2.15 6.11
C ALA A 59 -13.49 3.34 5.75
N PHE A 60 -13.85 4.59 6.10
CA PHE A 60 -13.04 5.77 5.76
C PHE A 60 -11.61 5.68 6.27
N PRO A 61 -11.33 5.41 7.57
CA PRO A 61 -9.96 5.29 8.06
C PRO A 61 -9.14 4.28 7.25
N MET A 62 -9.71 3.11 6.92
CA MET A 62 -9.03 2.08 6.12
C MET A 62 -8.66 2.59 4.72
N VAL A 63 -9.57 3.32 4.07
CA VAL A 63 -9.33 3.96 2.77
C VAL A 63 -8.25 5.05 2.89
N PHE A 64 -8.33 5.92 3.90
CA PHE A 64 -7.32 6.96 4.15
C PHE A 64 -5.93 6.36 4.40
N PHE A 65 -5.83 5.30 5.22
CA PHE A 65 -4.57 4.60 5.47
C PHE A 65 -4.00 3.94 4.22
N SER A 66 -4.83 3.53 3.26
CA SER A 66 -4.37 2.97 1.98
C SER A 66 -3.64 3.99 1.10
N PHE A 67 -3.79 5.29 1.38
CA PHE A 67 -3.11 6.39 0.69
C PHE A 67 -2.03 7.07 1.53
N ALA A 68 -1.71 6.54 2.71
CA ALA A 68 -0.56 6.99 3.49
C ALA A 68 0.74 6.76 2.71
N GLY A 69 1.66 7.72 2.78
CA GLY A 69 2.92 7.74 2.01
C GLY A 69 2.90 8.68 0.80
N ILE A 70 1.74 9.23 0.42
CA ILE A 70 1.68 10.26 -0.62
C ILE A 70 2.38 11.57 -0.20
N GLU A 71 2.49 11.81 1.10
CA GLU A 71 3.18 12.95 1.70
C GLU A 71 4.67 13.00 1.30
N PHE A 72 5.31 11.85 1.09
CA PHE A 72 6.72 11.79 0.70
C PHE A 72 6.98 12.43 -0.67
N VAL A 73 6.00 12.33 -1.59
CA VAL A 73 6.08 12.97 -2.91
C VAL A 73 6.16 14.49 -2.73
N THR A 74 5.37 15.06 -1.83
CA THR A 74 5.37 16.50 -1.54
C THR A 74 6.70 16.97 -0.95
N ILE A 75 7.32 16.18 -0.07
CA ILE A 75 8.62 16.50 0.54
C ILE A 75 9.72 16.56 -0.52
N THR A 76 9.82 15.54 -1.39
CA THR A 76 10.82 15.50 -2.46
C THR A 76 10.65 16.65 -3.45
N ILE A 77 9.41 17.09 -3.70
CA ILE A 77 9.17 18.24 -4.56
C ILE A 77 9.66 19.55 -3.92
N GLY A 78 9.62 19.66 -2.58
CA GLY A 78 10.18 20.79 -1.83
C GLY A 78 11.69 20.97 -2.05
N GLU A 79 12.40 19.89 -2.36
CA GLU A 79 13.84 19.87 -2.64
C GLU A 79 14.18 20.05 -4.14
N ALA A 80 13.17 20.15 -5.02
CA ALA A 80 13.38 20.25 -6.46
C ALA A 80 13.81 21.66 -6.91
N LYS A 81 14.67 21.76 -7.95
CA LYS A 81 15.15 23.04 -8.52
C LYS A 81 14.04 24.00 -9.00
N ASN A 82 12.83 23.51 -9.29
CA ASN A 82 11.68 24.32 -9.74
C ASN A 82 10.35 23.83 -9.11
N PRO A 83 10.11 24.07 -7.82
CA PRO A 83 9.00 23.46 -7.08
C PRO A 83 7.65 23.75 -7.73
N LYS A 84 7.32 25.01 -8.07
CA LYS A 84 5.99 25.38 -8.59
C LYS A 84 5.52 24.56 -9.81
N LYS A 85 6.41 24.29 -10.77
CA LYS A 85 6.08 23.51 -11.98
C LYS A 85 6.13 22.01 -11.71
N VAL A 86 7.10 21.56 -10.90
CA VAL A 86 7.26 20.15 -10.54
C VAL A 86 6.11 19.67 -9.65
N ILE A 87 5.62 20.50 -8.71
CA ILE A 87 4.47 20.20 -7.84
C ILE A 87 3.26 19.77 -8.65
N LYS A 88 2.78 20.65 -9.54
CA LYS A 88 1.56 20.38 -10.30
C LYS A 88 1.65 19.11 -11.12
N LYS A 89 2.80 18.88 -11.77
CA LYS A 89 3.02 17.70 -12.60
C LYS A 89 3.15 16.42 -11.77
N ALA A 90 4.03 16.41 -10.78
CA ALA A 90 4.32 15.24 -9.97
C ALA A 90 3.10 14.80 -9.14
N VAL A 91 2.34 15.74 -8.58
CA VAL A 91 1.11 15.43 -7.83
C VAL A 91 0.07 14.81 -8.75
N ASN A 92 -0.25 15.45 -9.89
CA ASN A 92 -1.24 14.91 -10.82
C ASN A 92 -0.83 13.55 -11.38
N GLU A 93 0.42 13.37 -11.77
CA GLU A 93 0.90 12.08 -12.30
C GLU A 93 0.87 10.98 -11.24
N THR A 94 1.23 11.30 -9.99
CA THR A 94 1.21 10.34 -8.90
C THR A 94 -0.23 9.94 -8.54
N LEU A 95 -1.11 10.92 -8.33
CA LEU A 95 -2.51 10.67 -8.00
C LEU A 95 -3.21 9.91 -9.11
N LEU A 96 -3.02 10.30 -10.37
CA LEU A 96 -3.64 9.63 -11.50
C LEU A 96 -3.22 8.16 -11.57
N ARG A 97 -1.93 7.85 -11.39
CA ARG A 97 -1.45 6.45 -11.39
C ARG A 97 -2.04 5.65 -10.23
N ILE A 98 -2.06 6.22 -9.03
CA ILE A 98 -2.65 5.58 -7.86
C ILE A 98 -4.13 5.27 -8.12
N LEU A 99 -4.90 6.27 -8.57
CA LEU A 99 -6.33 6.10 -8.87
C LEU A 99 -6.55 5.06 -9.97
N LEU A 100 -5.84 5.17 -11.09
CA LEU A 100 -5.98 4.26 -12.23
C LEU A 100 -5.66 2.82 -11.83
N PHE A 101 -4.48 2.56 -11.24
CA PHE A 101 -4.08 1.20 -10.90
C PHE A 101 -4.91 0.62 -9.76
N HIS A 102 -5.25 1.42 -8.75
CA HIS A 102 -6.02 0.96 -7.61
C HIS A 102 -7.47 0.63 -8.01
N ILE A 103 -8.15 1.55 -8.70
CA ILE A 103 -9.53 1.34 -9.15
C ILE A 103 -9.60 0.23 -10.20
N ALA A 104 -8.67 0.18 -11.16
CA ALA A 104 -8.66 -0.87 -12.18
C ALA A 104 -8.48 -2.26 -11.54
N THR A 105 -7.57 -2.38 -10.57
CA THR A 105 -7.35 -3.64 -9.85
C THR A 105 -8.59 -4.06 -9.09
N LEU A 106 -9.20 -3.15 -8.32
CA LEU A 106 -10.42 -3.45 -7.56
C LEU A 106 -11.58 -3.84 -8.49
N ALA A 107 -11.78 -3.09 -9.58
CA ALA A 107 -12.83 -3.37 -10.56
C ALA A 107 -12.66 -4.77 -11.18
N VAL A 108 -11.44 -5.11 -11.59
CA VAL A 108 -11.14 -6.43 -12.16
C VAL A 108 -11.36 -7.55 -11.14
N ILE A 109 -10.89 -7.40 -9.91
CA ILE A 109 -11.13 -8.37 -8.83
C ILE A 109 -12.64 -8.56 -8.63
N MET A 110 -13.41 -7.47 -8.59
CA MET A 110 -14.87 -7.51 -8.41
C MET A 110 -15.62 -8.13 -9.59
N CYS A 111 -15.09 -8.01 -10.82
CA CYS A 111 -15.66 -8.69 -11.98
C CYS A 111 -15.42 -10.21 -11.92
N VAL A 112 -14.29 -10.65 -11.33
CA VAL A 112 -13.97 -12.08 -11.18
C VAL A 112 -14.69 -12.69 -9.99
N ILE A 113 -14.72 -12.00 -8.85
CA ILE A 113 -15.30 -12.46 -7.59
C ILE A 113 -16.25 -11.36 -7.09
N PRO A 114 -17.57 -11.63 -6.98
CA PRO A 114 -18.51 -10.68 -6.40
C PRO A 114 -18.05 -10.21 -5.02
N TRP A 115 -18.13 -8.91 -4.76
CA TRP A 115 -17.57 -8.28 -3.55
C TRP A 115 -18.08 -8.88 -2.23
N GLY A 116 -19.32 -9.39 -2.19
CA GLY A 116 -19.91 -10.06 -1.02
C GLY A 116 -19.49 -11.52 -0.80
N LYS A 117 -18.70 -12.10 -1.72
CA LYS A 117 -18.25 -13.50 -1.71
C LYS A 117 -16.72 -13.64 -1.65
N ILE A 118 -16.00 -12.54 -1.45
CA ILE A 118 -14.55 -12.57 -1.24
C ILE A 118 -14.27 -13.31 0.07
N THR A 119 -13.48 -14.39 0.00
CA THR A 119 -13.14 -15.20 1.18
C THR A 119 -12.25 -14.41 2.13
N SER A 120 -12.65 -14.31 3.40
CA SER A 120 -11.83 -13.72 4.47
C SER A 120 -10.54 -14.54 4.69
N GLY A 121 -9.43 -13.86 5.00
CA GLY A 121 -8.16 -14.50 5.34
C GLY A 121 -7.26 -14.92 4.16
N THR A 122 -7.71 -14.78 2.91
CA THR A 122 -6.83 -14.97 1.73
C THR A 122 -6.78 -13.69 0.89
N SER A 123 -5.59 -13.28 0.46
CA SER A 123 -5.41 -12.11 -0.42
C SER A 123 -6.26 -12.23 -1.70
N PRO A 124 -7.18 -11.29 -1.98
CA PRO A 124 -8.03 -11.31 -3.18
C PRO A 124 -7.22 -11.35 -4.48
N PHE A 125 -6.05 -10.71 -4.48
CA PHE A 125 -5.11 -10.75 -5.61
C PHE A 125 -4.65 -12.17 -5.92
N VAL A 126 -4.29 -12.92 -4.88
CA VAL A 126 -3.86 -14.32 -4.99
C VAL A 126 -5.04 -15.21 -5.39
N GLN A 127 -6.25 -14.91 -4.89
CA GLN A 127 -7.47 -15.66 -5.24
C GLN A 127 -7.74 -15.61 -6.75
N VAL A 128 -7.62 -14.44 -7.40
CA VAL A 128 -7.83 -14.31 -8.85
C VAL A 128 -6.91 -15.25 -9.64
N PHE A 129 -5.61 -15.28 -9.33
CA PHE A 129 -4.66 -16.17 -10.04
C PHE A 129 -4.91 -17.65 -9.77
N LYS A 130 -5.31 -18.01 -8.54
CA LYS A 130 -5.68 -19.40 -8.21
C LYS A 130 -6.92 -19.84 -8.99
N ILE A 131 -7.94 -18.99 -9.08
CA ILE A 131 -9.16 -19.28 -9.85
C ILE A 131 -8.85 -19.38 -11.35
N ALA A 132 -7.93 -18.55 -11.86
CA ALA A 132 -7.44 -18.62 -13.23
C ALA A 132 -6.61 -19.89 -13.54
N GLY A 133 -6.28 -20.72 -12.53
CA GLY A 133 -5.46 -21.93 -12.68
C GLY A 133 -3.95 -21.70 -12.57
N PHE A 134 -3.49 -20.48 -12.29
CA PHE A 134 -2.07 -20.12 -12.24
C PHE A 134 -1.52 -20.14 -10.81
N ASN A 135 -1.45 -21.32 -10.19
CA ASN A 135 -0.96 -21.47 -8.80
C ASN A 135 0.48 -20.97 -8.60
N ALA A 136 1.37 -21.18 -9.57
CA ALA A 136 2.74 -20.67 -9.50
C ALA A 136 2.78 -19.13 -9.47
N VAL A 137 1.94 -18.48 -10.28
CA VAL A 137 1.84 -17.01 -10.35
C VAL A 137 1.26 -16.45 -9.05
N ALA A 138 0.29 -17.14 -8.45
CA ALA A 138 -0.25 -16.79 -7.12
C ALA A 138 0.85 -16.72 -6.04
N SER A 139 1.79 -17.67 -6.00
CA SER A 139 2.92 -17.65 -5.06
C SER A 139 3.90 -16.50 -5.35
N VAL A 140 4.21 -16.27 -6.62
CA VAL A 140 5.04 -15.12 -7.04
C VAL A 140 4.40 -13.81 -6.63
N PHE A 141 3.08 -13.66 -6.80
CA PHE A 141 2.35 -12.46 -6.43
C PHE A 141 2.45 -12.18 -4.93
N ASN A 142 2.33 -13.20 -4.09
CA ASN A 142 2.51 -13.05 -2.65
C ASN A 142 3.92 -12.53 -2.31
N PHE A 143 4.95 -13.09 -2.95
CA PHE A 143 6.32 -12.60 -2.80
C PHE A 143 6.50 -11.14 -3.26
N VAL A 144 5.86 -10.75 -4.38
CA VAL A 144 5.88 -9.37 -4.86
C VAL A 144 5.24 -8.42 -3.86
N VAL A 145 4.08 -8.78 -3.29
CA VAL A 145 3.39 -7.95 -2.28
C VAL A 145 4.26 -7.78 -1.03
N LEU A 146 4.90 -8.85 -0.56
CA LEU A 146 5.83 -8.77 0.59
C LEU A 146 7.04 -7.87 0.29
N THR A 147 7.65 -8.03 -0.88
CA THR A 147 8.76 -7.17 -1.34
C THR A 147 8.31 -5.73 -1.48
N ALA A 148 7.07 -5.51 -1.94
CA ALA A 148 6.50 -4.19 -2.08
C ALA A 148 6.32 -3.49 -0.74
N ALA A 149 5.79 -4.22 0.25
CA ALA A 149 5.65 -3.77 1.63
C ALA A 149 7.02 -3.47 2.25
N ALA A 150 7.99 -4.39 2.13
CA ALA A 150 9.35 -4.19 2.64
C ALA A 150 10.04 -2.96 2.03
N SER A 151 9.89 -2.74 0.72
CA SER A 151 10.39 -1.55 0.04
C SER A 151 9.77 -0.26 0.58
N SER A 152 8.45 -0.24 0.83
CA SER A 152 7.77 0.93 1.41
C SER A 152 8.19 1.18 2.86
N LEU A 153 8.34 0.12 3.66
CA LEU A 153 8.84 0.19 5.04
C LEU A 153 10.25 0.79 5.09
N ASN A 154 11.13 0.36 4.19
CA ASN A 154 12.49 0.87 4.10
C ASN A 154 12.49 2.40 3.92
N SER A 155 11.78 2.91 2.91
CA SER A 155 11.67 4.36 2.67
C SER A 155 11.03 5.09 3.86
N GLY A 156 10.01 4.50 4.48
CA GLY A 156 9.35 5.08 5.66
C GLY A 156 10.29 5.23 6.87
N ILE A 157 11.06 4.19 7.20
CA ILE A 157 12.02 4.20 8.31
C ILE A 157 13.13 5.23 8.07
N PHE A 158 13.67 5.30 6.84
CA PHE A 158 14.70 6.27 6.49
C PHE A 158 14.19 7.71 6.55
N SER A 159 12.97 7.96 6.07
CA SER A 159 12.37 9.29 6.11
C SER A 159 12.03 9.72 7.53
N ALA A 160 11.47 8.83 8.34
CA ALA A 160 11.19 9.10 9.76
C ALA A 160 12.48 9.43 10.53
N GLY A 161 13.56 8.68 10.28
CA GLY A 161 14.87 9.00 10.85
C GLY A 161 15.37 10.40 10.50
N ARG A 162 15.17 10.85 9.24
CA ARG A 162 15.50 12.22 8.82
C ARG A 162 14.62 13.28 9.48
N HIS A 163 13.33 13.03 9.66
CA HIS A 163 12.46 13.95 10.38
C HIS A 163 12.88 14.09 11.84
N PHE A 164 13.24 13.00 12.52
CA PHE A 164 13.80 13.07 13.88
C PHE A 164 15.08 13.91 13.94
N PHE A 165 15.96 13.77 12.94
CA PHE A 165 17.17 14.57 12.83
C PHE A 165 16.86 16.06 12.63
N GLN A 166 15.96 16.41 11.70
CA GLN A 166 15.54 17.79 11.44
C GLN A 166 14.94 18.45 12.69
N LEU A 167 14.02 17.76 13.36
CA LEU A 167 13.43 18.23 14.62
C LEU A 167 14.50 18.45 15.70
N ALA A 168 15.53 17.61 15.73
CA ALA A 168 16.63 17.72 16.68
C ALA A 168 17.59 18.87 16.37
N GLU A 169 17.77 19.23 15.09
CA GLU A 169 18.56 20.41 14.71
C GLU A 169 17.86 21.71 15.13
N GLU A 170 16.54 21.78 14.95
CA GLU A 170 15.70 22.93 15.34
C GLU A 170 15.50 23.03 16.86
N ALA A 171 15.71 21.95 17.61
CA ALA A 171 15.52 21.94 19.06
C ALA A 171 16.58 22.76 19.82
N PRO A 172 16.25 23.25 21.04
CA PRO A 172 17.20 23.94 21.93
C PRO A 172 18.47 23.11 22.20
N LYS A 173 19.60 23.80 22.41
CA LYS A 173 20.94 23.16 22.59
C LYS A 173 20.97 22.08 23.68
N ASP A 174 20.25 22.30 24.77
CA ASP A 174 20.22 21.39 25.92
C ASP A 174 19.08 20.37 25.89
N SER A 175 18.31 20.33 24.80
CA SER A 175 17.17 19.42 24.67
C SER A 175 17.61 17.96 24.51
N PHE A 176 16.80 17.04 25.04
CA PHE A 176 16.98 15.60 24.84
C PHE A 176 17.04 15.22 23.35
N LEU A 177 16.22 15.88 22.52
CA LEU A 177 16.19 15.66 21.07
C LEU A 177 17.54 15.97 20.43
N LYS A 178 18.11 17.15 20.68
CA LYS A 178 19.40 17.56 20.11
C LYS A 178 20.54 16.61 20.50
N LYS A 179 20.57 16.19 21.77
CA LYS A 179 21.62 15.30 22.29
C LYS A 179 21.64 13.91 21.64
N HIS A 180 20.46 13.36 21.31
CA HIS A 180 20.32 11.97 20.87
C HIS A 180 20.05 11.82 19.36
N PHE A 181 19.39 12.79 18.73
CA PHE A 181 18.91 12.68 17.35
C PHE A 181 19.63 13.59 16.35
N ALA A 182 20.38 14.62 16.78
CA ALA A 182 21.12 15.51 15.88
C ALA A 182 22.50 14.95 15.43
N LYS A 183 22.71 13.63 15.52
CA LYS A 183 23.96 12.98 15.13
C LYS A 183 23.77 12.14 13.87
N ILE A 184 24.71 12.29 12.94
CA ILE A 184 24.81 11.45 11.75
C ILE A 184 25.84 10.33 12.03
N SER A 185 25.51 9.10 11.63
CA SER A 185 26.42 7.95 11.75
C SER A 185 27.52 7.97 10.69
N ALA A 186 28.54 7.12 10.82
CA ALA A 186 29.61 6.97 9.82
C ALA A 186 29.08 6.60 8.41
N ASN A 187 27.89 5.99 8.33
CA ASN A 187 27.23 5.62 7.08
C ASN A 187 26.38 6.76 6.48
N GLY A 188 26.46 7.98 7.01
CA GLY A 188 25.77 9.16 6.47
C GLY A 188 24.26 9.20 6.78
N VAL A 189 23.78 8.46 7.77
CA VAL A 189 22.36 8.39 8.14
C VAL A 189 22.11 8.64 9.63
N PRO A 190 20.96 9.23 10.03
CA PRO A 190 20.60 9.49 11.42
C PRO A 190 20.17 8.20 12.15
N ALA A 191 21.16 7.42 12.60
CA ALA A 191 20.96 6.06 13.10
C ALA A 191 20.01 5.98 14.32
N ALA A 192 20.08 6.94 15.25
CA ALA A 192 19.19 6.95 16.42
C ALA A 192 17.71 7.11 16.01
N GLY A 193 17.43 7.99 15.04
CA GLY A 193 16.09 8.17 14.46
C GLY A 193 15.58 6.93 13.71
N ILE A 194 16.47 6.23 13.01
CA ILE A 194 16.16 4.97 12.34
C ILE A 194 15.81 3.88 13.36
N VAL A 195 16.63 3.69 14.40
CA VAL A 195 16.42 2.65 15.41
C VAL A 195 15.09 2.84 16.15
N ILE A 196 14.75 4.07 16.55
CA ILE A 196 13.47 4.31 17.22
C ILE A 196 12.28 4.07 16.27
N SER A 197 12.42 4.42 14.98
CA SER A 197 11.39 4.18 13.97
C SER A 197 11.15 2.68 13.76
N VAL A 198 12.21 1.87 13.69
CA VAL A 198 12.11 0.41 13.63
C VAL A 198 11.45 -0.15 14.90
N ALA A 199 11.89 0.30 16.08
CA ALA A 199 11.32 -0.16 17.35
C ALA A 199 9.81 0.12 17.45
N LEU A 200 9.37 1.32 17.04
CA LEU A 200 7.95 1.67 17.02
C LEU A 200 7.18 0.86 15.96
N MET A 201 7.74 0.65 14.78
CA MET A 201 7.10 -0.14 13.73
C MET A 201 6.93 -1.62 14.12
N LEU A 202 7.85 -2.18 14.92
CA LEU A 202 7.75 -3.55 15.43
C LEU A 202 6.58 -3.74 16.41
N ILE A 203 6.05 -2.67 17.01
CA ILE A 203 4.87 -2.76 17.89
C ILE A 203 3.66 -3.29 17.11
N ALA A 204 3.46 -2.87 15.87
CA ALA A 204 2.29 -3.26 15.07
C ALA A 204 2.17 -4.79 14.87
N PRO A 205 3.19 -5.52 14.35
CA PRO A 205 3.11 -6.97 14.24
C PRO A 205 3.08 -7.67 15.60
N ILE A 206 3.70 -7.10 16.65
CA ILE A 206 3.61 -7.64 18.02
C ILE A 206 2.16 -7.58 18.50
N MET A 207 1.48 -6.46 18.27
CA MET A 207 0.06 -6.30 18.59
C MET A 207 -0.81 -7.30 17.81
N SER A 208 -0.48 -7.64 16.56
CA SER A 208 -1.22 -8.65 15.78
C SER A 208 -1.23 -10.05 16.38
N PHE A 209 -0.34 -10.38 17.32
CA PHE A 209 -0.41 -11.63 18.09
C PHE A 209 -1.45 -11.61 19.22
N SER A 210 -1.92 -10.41 19.62
CA SER A 210 -3.02 -10.26 20.57
C SER A 210 -4.37 -10.31 19.85
N SER A 211 -5.33 -11.06 20.40
CA SER A 211 -6.69 -11.21 19.84
C SER A 211 -7.41 -9.87 19.62
N THR A 212 -7.10 -8.84 20.40
CA THR A 212 -7.73 -7.51 20.34
C THR A 212 -7.29 -6.68 19.13
N ALA A 213 -6.08 -6.85 18.60
CA ALA A 213 -5.62 -6.09 17.43
C ALA A 213 -6.27 -6.58 16.13
N ILE A 214 -6.64 -7.87 16.10
CA ILE A 214 -7.35 -8.48 14.98
C ILE A 214 -8.79 -7.95 14.91
N GLU A 215 -9.46 -7.60 16.02
CA GLU A 215 -10.81 -7.02 15.97
C GLU A 215 -10.86 -5.54 15.55
N VAL A 216 -9.79 -4.78 15.82
CA VAL A 216 -9.73 -3.34 15.48
C VAL A 216 -9.29 -3.11 14.03
N PHE A 217 -8.40 -3.95 13.51
CA PHE A 217 -7.82 -3.81 12.16
C PHE A 217 -8.14 -4.96 11.21
N GLY A 218 -8.64 -6.09 11.72
CA GLY A 218 -9.14 -7.21 10.96
C GLY A 218 -10.67 -7.28 11.03
N THR A 219 -11.27 -7.55 9.90
CA THR A 219 -12.66 -8.02 9.81
C THR A 219 -12.73 -9.51 10.11
#